data_AF-A0AAW2JCJ4-F1
#
_entry.id   AF-A0AAW2JCJ4-F1
#
_cell.length_a   1.000
_cell.length_b   1.000
_cell.length_c   1.000
_cell.angle_alpha   90.00
_cell.angle_beta   90.00
_cell.angle_gamma   90.00
#
_symmetry.space_group_name_H-M   'P 1'
#
loop_
_entity.id
_entity.type
_entity.pdbx_description
1 polymer ?
#
loop_
_entity_poly.entity_id
_entity_poly.type
_entity_poly.pdbx_seq_one_letter_code
_entity_poly.pdbx_strand_id
1 'polypeptide(L)'
;MVKITALMVLKCTPEGADPVILANASDLSSFGFFQRPSVKEFIVFVGRTVAKRTPPGQRQSVQHEEYKVHSYNQNGLCALGFMDDHYPVRSAFSLLNKVLEEYQKIFGDSWKTVQADNSQQWPYLNEALTKFQDPAEADKLLKIQRELDETKIILHKTIDSVLARGEKLDSLVEKSSDLSAASQDLKPSLIHWPLYFEV
;
A
#
# COMPACT_ATOMS: atom_id res chain seq x y z
N MET A 1 11.52 -6.93 13.89
CA MET A 1 11.92 -5.57 13.45
C MET A 1 10.69 -4.99 12.78
N VAL A 2 10.29 -3.77 13.11
CA VAL A 2 9.15 -3.10 12.48
C VAL A 2 9.55 -2.70 11.06
N LYS A 3 8.79 -3.12 10.04
CA LYS A 3 9.16 -2.95 8.64
C LYS A 3 8.05 -2.32 7.80
N ILE A 4 8.48 -1.48 6.85
CA ILE A 4 7.67 -1.09 5.69
C ILE A 4 8.13 -1.94 4.51
N THR A 5 7.24 -2.77 3.98
CA THR A 5 7.53 -3.67 2.84
C THR A 5 7.37 -2.96 1.50
N ALA A 6 6.38 -2.09 1.37
CA ALA A 6 6.15 -1.36 0.13
C ALA A 6 5.42 -0.03 0.36
N LEU A 7 5.67 0.91 -0.54
CA LEU A 7 4.94 2.16 -0.68
C LEU A 7 4.43 2.28 -2.11
N MET A 8 3.21 2.76 -2.29
CA MET A 8 2.60 2.95 -3.60
C MET A 8 1.83 4.27 -3.67
N VAL A 9 1.79 4.85 -4.86
CA VAL A 9 0.92 5.99 -5.20
C VAL A 9 0.10 5.58 -6.42
N LEU A 10 -1.23 5.67 -6.31
CA LEU A 10 -2.17 5.21 -7.33
C LEU A 10 -3.18 6.34 -7.65
N LYS A 11 -3.60 6.42 -8.91
CA LYS A 11 -4.79 7.15 -9.32
C LYS A 11 -6.00 6.23 -9.17
N CYS A 12 -6.91 6.59 -8.27
CA CYS A 12 -8.22 5.96 -8.14
C CYS A 12 -9.21 6.65 -9.07
N THR A 13 -10.02 5.86 -9.77
CA THR A 13 -11.09 6.36 -10.65
C THR A 13 -12.46 6.22 -9.97
N PRO A 14 -13.41 7.13 -10.22
CA PRO A 14 -14.76 7.02 -9.66
C PRO A 14 -15.58 5.83 -10.20
N GLU A 15 -15.24 5.29 -11.37
CA GLU A 15 -16.12 4.40 -12.16
C GLU A 15 -15.76 2.91 -12.09
N GLY A 16 -15.18 2.45 -10.98
CA GLY A 16 -14.95 1.01 -10.77
C GLY A 16 -13.88 0.38 -11.68
N ALA A 17 -13.22 1.17 -12.53
CA ALA A 17 -11.98 0.76 -13.19
C ALA A 17 -10.87 0.55 -12.15
N ASP A 18 -9.87 -0.24 -12.52
CA ASP A 18 -8.78 -0.55 -11.58
C ASP A 18 -7.89 0.68 -11.38
N PRO A 19 -7.43 0.91 -10.14
CA PRO A 19 -6.53 2.02 -9.85
C PRO A 19 -5.24 1.91 -10.67
N VAL A 20 -4.83 3.03 -11.26
CA VAL A 20 -3.63 3.12 -12.10
C VAL A 20 -2.43 3.41 -11.21
N ILE A 21 -1.36 2.62 -11.34
CA ILE A 21 -0.15 2.79 -10.54
C ILE A 21 0.64 3.98 -11.08
N LEU A 22 0.85 4.99 -10.24
CA LEU A 22 1.61 6.19 -10.58
C LEU A 22 3.08 6.07 -10.16
N ALA A 23 3.33 5.41 -9.03
CA ALA A 23 4.65 5.06 -8.53
C ALA A 23 4.55 3.91 -7.52
N ASN A 24 5.58 3.07 -7.43
CA ASN A 24 5.73 2.09 -6.37
C ASN A 24 7.20 1.91 -5.98
N ALA A 25 7.44 1.48 -4.74
CA ALA A 25 8.73 1.06 -4.21
C ALA A 25 8.50 -0.09 -3.24
N SER A 26 9.41 -1.07 -3.19
CA SER A 26 9.29 -2.24 -2.32
C SER A 26 10.66 -2.73 -1.85
N ASP A 27 10.75 -3.11 -0.57
CA ASP A 27 11.91 -3.76 0.02
C ASP A 27 11.59 -5.24 0.30
N LEU A 28 11.99 -6.09 -0.64
CA LEU A 28 11.75 -7.53 -0.59
C LEU A 28 13.00 -8.31 -0.14
N SER A 29 13.96 -7.64 0.50
CA SER A 29 15.21 -8.26 0.96
C SER A 29 14.99 -9.42 1.93
N SER A 30 13.92 -9.37 2.74
CA SER A 30 13.50 -10.42 3.69
C SER A 30 12.82 -11.63 3.03
N PHE A 31 12.63 -11.60 1.70
CA PHE A 31 12.02 -12.68 0.94
C PHE A 31 13.10 -13.42 0.13
N GLY A 32 12.95 -14.73 -0.01
CA GLY A 32 13.84 -15.55 -0.81
C GLY A 32 13.86 -15.07 -2.26
N PHE A 33 15.04 -15.09 -2.89
CA PHE A 33 15.26 -14.48 -4.21
C PHE A 33 14.20 -14.87 -5.25
N PHE A 34 13.79 -16.14 -5.26
CA PHE A 34 12.82 -16.69 -6.21
C PHE A 34 11.35 -16.34 -5.88
N GLN A 35 11.03 -15.92 -4.65
CA GLN A 35 9.68 -15.50 -4.27
C GLN A 35 9.41 -14.01 -4.52
N ARG A 36 10.47 -13.20 -4.60
CA ARG A 36 10.35 -11.73 -4.76
C ARG A 36 9.46 -11.31 -5.94
N PRO A 37 9.50 -11.95 -7.12
CA PRO A 37 8.58 -11.62 -8.21
C PRO A 37 7.12 -11.79 -7.82
N SER A 38 6.75 -12.95 -7.24
CA SER A 38 5.38 -13.20 -6.80
C SER A 38 4.92 -12.26 -5.70
N VAL A 39 5.78 -11.96 -4.74
CA VAL A 39 5.47 -11.01 -3.66
C VAL A 39 5.18 -9.62 -4.24
N LYS A 40 5.95 -9.20 -5.26
CA LYS A 40 5.71 -7.92 -5.94
C LYS A 40 4.35 -7.89 -6.65
N GLU A 41 3.98 -8.98 -7.32
CA GLU A 41 2.67 -9.13 -7.96
C GLU A 41 1.53 -9.06 -6.91
N PHE A 42 1.68 -9.72 -5.76
CA PHE A 42 0.71 -9.63 -4.67
C PHE A 42 0.58 -8.23 -4.07
N ILE A 43 1.69 -7.52 -3.87
CA ILE A 43 1.67 -6.13 -3.41
C ILE A 43 0.84 -5.27 -4.37
N VAL A 44 1.03 -5.45 -5.68
CA VAL A 44 0.25 -4.73 -6.70
C VAL A 44 -1.24 -5.07 -6.61
N PHE A 45 -1.57 -6.36 -6.60
CA PHE A 45 -2.94 -6.84 -6.52
C PHE A 45 -3.68 -6.33 -5.26
N VAL A 46 -3.07 -6.50 -4.08
CA VAL A 46 -3.64 -6.02 -2.81
C VAL A 46 -3.70 -4.49 -2.80
N GLY A 47 -2.67 -3.82 -3.31
CA GLY A 47 -2.59 -2.36 -3.35
C GLY A 47 -3.73 -1.76 -4.17
N ARG A 48 -4.01 -2.32 -5.35
CA ARG A 48 -5.17 -1.94 -6.16
C ARG A 48 -6.49 -2.26 -5.48
N THR A 49 -6.63 -3.44 -4.88
CA THR A 49 -7.85 -3.83 -4.18
C THR A 49 -8.16 -2.85 -3.05
N VAL A 50 -7.18 -2.54 -2.19
CA VAL A 50 -7.35 -1.61 -1.07
C VAL A 50 -7.60 -0.17 -1.57
N ALA A 51 -6.87 0.29 -2.58
CA ALA A 51 -7.05 1.63 -3.14
C ALA A 51 -8.47 1.81 -3.73
N LYS A 52 -8.94 0.83 -4.51
CA LYS A 52 -10.28 0.80 -5.11
C LYS A 52 -11.39 0.84 -4.06
N ARG A 53 -11.14 0.27 -2.88
CA ARG A 53 -12.08 0.18 -1.76
C ARG A 53 -11.89 1.27 -0.71
N THR A 54 -11.01 2.23 -0.97
CA THR A 54 -10.78 3.43 -0.16
C THR A 54 -11.39 4.65 -0.85
N PRO A 55 -12.60 5.09 -0.43
CA PRO A 55 -13.27 6.22 -1.05
C PRO A 55 -12.47 7.53 -0.97
N PRO A 56 -12.73 8.49 -1.87
CA PRO A 56 -12.18 9.83 -1.81
C PRO A 56 -12.33 10.47 -0.42
N GLY A 57 -11.25 11.06 0.09
CA GLY A 57 -11.17 11.72 1.39
C GLY A 57 -10.99 10.77 2.58
N GLN A 58 -11.00 9.44 2.37
CA GLN A 58 -10.92 8.48 3.46
C GLN A 58 -9.52 7.96 3.73
N ARG A 59 -9.33 7.57 4.99
CA ARG A 59 -8.18 6.84 5.51
C ARG A 59 -8.62 5.48 6.00
N GLN A 60 -7.93 4.44 5.58
CA GLN A 60 -8.24 3.08 5.97
C GLN A 60 -6.97 2.32 6.37
N SER A 61 -7.10 1.49 7.40
CA SER A 61 -6.10 0.47 7.77
C SER A 61 -6.75 -0.89 7.61
N VAL A 62 -6.26 -1.66 6.64
CA VAL A 62 -6.76 -3.00 6.32
C VAL A 62 -5.79 -4.02 6.89
N GLN A 63 -6.24 -4.79 7.88
CA GLN A 63 -5.45 -5.83 8.52
C GLN A 63 -5.72 -7.20 7.90
N HIS A 64 -4.63 -7.95 7.69
CA HIS A 64 -4.66 -9.36 7.38
C HIS A 64 -3.51 -10.03 8.11
N GLU A 65 -3.84 -10.88 9.08
CA GLU A 65 -2.86 -11.51 9.97
C GLU A 65 -1.93 -10.48 10.64
N GLU A 66 -0.61 -10.64 10.49
CA GLU A 66 0.43 -9.76 11.06
C GLU A 66 0.77 -8.55 10.16
N TYR A 67 0.04 -8.35 9.06
CA TYR A 67 0.26 -7.24 8.14
C TYR A 67 -0.90 -6.26 8.13
N LYS A 68 -0.55 -4.99 7.91
CA LYS A 68 -1.48 -3.89 7.70
C LYS A 68 -1.15 -3.17 6.41
N VAL A 69 -2.20 -2.92 5.62
CA VAL A 69 -2.15 -1.98 4.50
C VAL A 69 -2.84 -0.70 4.94
N HIS A 70 -2.04 0.35 5.09
CA HIS A 70 -2.56 1.70 5.33
C HIS A 70 -2.79 2.38 3.99
N SER A 71 -3.91 3.08 3.85
CA SER A 71 -4.26 3.79 2.62
C SER A 71 -4.90 5.14 2.94
N TYR A 72 -4.53 6.15 2.16
CA TYR A 72 -5.14 7.47 2.22
C TYR A 72 -5.45 7.93 0.80
N ASN A 73 -6.73 8.13 0.50
CA ASN A 73 -7.19 8.62 -0.80
C ASN A 73 -7.52 10.11 -0.71
N GLN A 74 -6.66 10.96 -1.26
CA GLN A 74 -6.87 12.40 -1.36
C GLN A 74 -7.52 12.74 -2.71
N ASN A 75 -8.84 12.56 -2.78
CA ASN A 75 -9.67 12.95 -3.93
C ASN A 75 -9.21 12.34 -5.27
N GLY A 76 -8.85 11.05 -5.26
CA GLY A 76 -8.42 10.30 -6.43
C GLY A 76 -6.91 10.01 -6.43
N LEU A 77 -6.10 10.79 -5.73
CA LEU A 77 -4.68 10.47 -5.52
C LEU A 77 -4.54 9.67 -4.22
N CYS A 78 -4.20 8.39 -4.33
CA CYS A 78 -4.16 7.48 -3.19
C CYS A 78 -2.75 6.98 -2.91
N ALA A 79 -2.28 7.18 -1.68
CA ALA A 79 -1.04 6.59 -1.20
C ALA A 79 -1.35 5.36 -0.33
N LEU A 80 -0.54 4.31 -0.48
CA LEU A 80 -0.64 3.08 0.28
C LEU A 80 0.73 2.68 0.86
N GLY A 81 0.71 2.07 2.03
CA GLY A 81 1.88 1.50 2.67
C GLY A 81 1.59 0.12 3.25
N PHE A 82 2.44 -0.84 2.90
CA PHE A 82 2.42 -2.22 3.42
C PHE A 82 3.38 -2.29 4.59
N MET A 83 2.86 -2.53 5.79
CA MET A 83 3.61 -2.45 7.02
C MET A 83 3.24 -3.60 7.94
N ASP A 84 4.15 -3.95 8.82
CA ASP A 84 3.89 -4.92 9.88
C ASP A 84 2.88 -4.32 10.89
N ASP A 85 2.15 -5.19 11.60
CA ASP A 85 1.13 -4.76 12.57
C ASP A 85 1.64 -3.80 13.65
N HIS A 86 2.92 -3.93 13.96
CA HIS A 86 3.65 -3.16 14.98
C HIS A 86 4.10 -1.76 14.49
N TYR A 87 4.01 -1.46 13.19
CA TYR A 87 4.31 -0.11 12.70
C TYR A 87 3.24 0.86 13.22
N PRO A 88 3.60 1.94 13.95
CA PRO A 88 2.61 2.81 14.55
C PRO A 88 1.72 3.45 13.50
N VAL A 89 0.40 3.26 13.64
CA VAL A 89 -0.62 3.76 12.70
C VAL A 89 -0.48 5.27 12.46
N ARG A 90 -0.16 6.04 13.50
CA ARG A 90 0.07 7.49 13.39
C ARG A 90 1.23 7.80 12.45
N SER A 91 2.38 7.18 12.68
CA SER A 91 3.58 7.33 11.86
C SER A 91 3.31 6.91 10.41
N ALA A 92 2.51 5.85 10.20
CA ALA A 92 2.12 5.39 8.87
C ALA A 92 1.35 6.49 8.10
N PHE A 93 0.33 7.09 8.70
CA PHE A 93 -0.44 8.16 8.04
C PHE A 93 0.34 9.45 7.87
N SER A 94 1.26 9.79 8.78
CA SER A 94 2.20 10.90 8.59
C SER A 94 3.07 10.70 7.36
N LEU A 95 3.56 9.48 7.16
CA LEU A 95 4.31 9.11 5.96
C LEU A 95 3.45 9.20 4.70
N LEU A 96 2.25 8.62 4.70
CA LEU A 96 1.37 8.66 3.51
C LEU A 96 0.99 10.10 3.13
N ASN A 97 0.69 10.96 4.10
CA ASN A 97 0.47 12.39 3.84
C ASN A 97 1.70 13.02 3.18
N LYS A 98 2.89 12.77 3.72
CA LYS A 98 4.13 13.34 3.19
C LYS A 98 4.44 12.87 1.77
N VAL A 99 4.19 11.60 1.47
CA VAL A 99 4.31 11.04 0.12
C VAL A 99 3.36 11.74 -0.85
N LEU A 100 2.11 11.95 -0.48
CA LEU A 100 1.13 12.67 -1.32
C LEU A 100 1.53 14.13 -1.54
N GLU A 101 2.00 14.82 -0.50
CA GLU A 101 2.49 16.20 -0.60
C GLU A 101 3.66 16.35 -1.57
N GLU A 102 4.69 15.51 -1.45
CA GLU A 102 5.84 15.57 -2.36
C GLU A 102 5.46 15.14 -3.78
N TYR A 103 4.55 14.18 -3.94
CA TYR A 103 4.04 13.79 -5.25
C TYR A 103 3.32 14.97 -5.92
N GLN A 104 2.38 15.60 -5.22
CA GLN A 104 1.63 16.74 -5.75
C GLN A 104 2.54 17.95 -6.02
N LYS A 105 3.57 18.18 -5.20
CA LYS A 105 4.56 19.25 -5.40
C LYS A 105 5.40 19.05 -6.66
N ILE A 106 5.80 17.82 -6.97
CA ILE A 106 6.66 17.50 -8.12
C ILE A 106 5.85 17.37 -9.41
N PHE A 107 4.72 16.65 -9.36
CA PHE A 107 3.96 16.25 -10.55
C PHE A 107 2.69 17.09 -10.77
N GLY A 108 2.29 17.91 -9.79
CA GLY A 108 1.05 18.68 -9.86
C GLY A 108 -0.15 17.78 -10.11
N ASP A 109 -1.03 18.23 -11.01
CA ASP A 109 -2.25 17.52 -11.40
C ASP A 109 -2.07 16.60 -12.63
N SER A 110 -0.84 16.41 -13.12
CA SER A 110 -0.57 15.60 -14.31
C SER A 110 -1.05 14.14 -14.17
N TRP A 111 -1.08 13.62 -12.94
CA TRP A 111 -1.58 12.27 -12.65
C TRP A 111 -3.04 12.08 -13.09
N LYS A 112 -3.86 13.14 -13.11
CA LYS A 112 -5.29 13.05 -13.45
C LYS A 112 -5.51 12.52 -14.87
N THR A 113 -4.59 12.77 -15.80
CA THR A 113 -4.70 12.36 -17.21
C THR A 113 -4.06 11.00 -17.48
N VAL A 114 -3.29 10.43 -16.54
CA VAL A 114 -2.61 9.12 -16.71
C VAL A 114 -3.64 8.00 -16.80
N GLN A 115 -3.50 7.11 -17.79
CA GLN A 115 -4.46 6.02 -18.06
C GLN A 115 -3.86 4.62 -17.94
N ALA A 116 -2.55 4.50 -17.81
CA ALA A 116 -1.84 3.23 -17.72
C ALA A 116 -0.76 3.31 -16.64
N ASP A 117 -0.37 2.14 -16.11
CA ASP A 117 0.63 2.06 -15.06
C ASP A 117 1.94 2.70 -15.49
N ASN A 118 2.53 3.43 -14.56
CA ASN A 118 3.86 3.98 -14.72
C ASN A 118 4.88 3.03 -14.10
N SER A 119 5.79 2.52 -14.93
CA SER A 119 6.91 1.69 -14.49
C SER A 119 8.12 2.52 -14.04
N GLN A 120 8.11 3.83 -14.25
CA GLN A 120 9.23 4.70 -13.88
C GLN A 120 9.37 4.78 -12.36
N GLN A 121 10.59 4.52 -11.88
CA GLN A 121 10.89 4.70 -10.47
C GLN A 121 10.89 6.18 -10.13
N TRP A 122 10.19 6.53 -9.05
CA TRP A 122 10.27 7.84 -8.41
C TRP A 122 11.29 7.74 -7.28
N PRO A 123 12.50 8.34 -7.40
CA PRO A 123 13.59 8.15 -6.44
C PRO A 123 13.20 8.45 -4.99
N TYR A 124 12.42 9.51 -4.79
CA TYR A 124 11.90 9.90 -3.47
C TYR A 124 11.13 8.77 -2.78
N LEU A 125 10.37 7.95 -3.51
CA LEU A 125 9.59 6.87 -2.90
C LEU A 125 10.49 5.77 -2.33
N ASN A 126 11.64 5.50 -2.96
CA ASN A 126 12.66 4.58 -2.43
C ASN A 126 13.39 5.18 -1.22
N GLU A 127 13.69 6.48 -1.27
CA GLU A 127 14.30 7.20 -0.13
C GLU A 127 13.36 7.21 1.07
N ALA A 128 12.07 7.48 0.85
CA ALA A 128 11.04 7.43 1.89
C ALA A 128 10.92 6.01 2.47
N LEU A 129 10.84 4.98 1.60
CA LEU A 129 10.80 3.59 2.04
C LEU A 129 11.98 3.23 2.95
N THR A 130 13.17 3.75 2.66
CA THR A 130 14.38 3.50 3.47
C THR A 130 14.38 4.32 4.77
N LYS A 131 14.13 5.63 4.66
CA LYS A 131 14.21 6.57 5.79
C LYS A 131 13.18 6.26 6.87
N PHE A 132 11.96 5.93 6.48
CA PHE A 132 10.85 5.77 7.41
C PHE A 132 10.68 4.34 7.93
N GLN A 133 11.64 3.45 7.68
CA GLN A 133 11.74 2.18 8.42
C GLN A 133 11.81 2.45 9.93
N ASP A 134 12.45 3.55 10.35
CA ASP A 134 12.36 4.07 11.71
C ASP A 134 11.10 4.95 11.87
N PRO A 135 10.08 4.53 12.65
CA PRO A 135 8.88 5.33 12.88
C PRO A 135 9.18 6.70 13.52
N ALA A 136 10.28 6.85 14.25
CA ALA A 136 10.66 8.12 14.86
C ALA A 136 10.98 9.19 13.80
N GLU A 137 11.40 8.82 12.59
CA GLU A 137 11.57 9.75 11.48
C GLU A 137 10.23 10.29 10.97
N ALA A 138 9.19 9.45 10.95
CA ALA A 138 7.85 9.86 10.56
C ALA A 138 7.19 10.74 11.64
N ASP A 139 7.50 10.49 12.92
CA ASP A 139 6.99 11.31 14.02
C ASP A 139 7.54 12.74 14.03
N LYS A 140 8.72 12.97 13.43
CA LYS A 140 9.25 14.33 13.23
C LYS A 140 8.38 15.14 12.26
N LEU A 141 7.69 14.49 11.31
CA LEU A 141 6.76 15.15 10.39
C LEU A 141 5.56 15.74 11.16
N LEU A 142 5.04 15.01 12.16
CA LEU A 142 3.88 15.41 12.96
C LEU A 142 4.07 16.71 13.73
N LYS A 143 5.30 17.01 14.17
CA LYS A 143 5.57 18.25 14.91
C LYS A 143 5.28 19.51 14.09
N ILE A 144 5.25 19.40 12.76
CA ILE A 144 4.99 20.50 11.83
C ILE A 144 3.48 20.60 11.49
N GLN A 145 2.70 19.53 11.68
CA GLN A 145 1.33 19.37 11.17
C GLN A 145 0.25 19.14 12.25
N ARG A 146 0.52 19.62 13.48
CA ARG A 146 -0.22 19.32 14.73
C ARG A 146 -1.74 19.47 14.69
N GLU A 147 -2.35 20.22 13.78
CA GLU A 147 -3.78 20.53 13.85
C GLU A 147 -4.67 19.70 12.90
N LEU A 148 -4.10 19.05 11.87
CA LEU A 148 -4.90 18.45 10.80
C LEU A 148 -5.09 16.93 10.90
N ASP A 149 -4.30 16.21 11.70
CA ASP A 149 -4.36 14.74 11.76
C ASP A 149 -5.06 14.18 13.01
N GLU A 150 -5.07 14.89 14.14
CA GLU A 150 -5.66 14.40 15.40
C GLU A 150 -7.19 14.23 15.33
N THR A 151 -7.86 14.88 14.37
CA THR A 151 -9.33 14.83 14.19
C THR A 151 -9.80 13.93 13.04
N LYS A 152 -8.88 13.34 12.28
CA LYS A 152 -9.25 12.56 11.10
C LYS A 152 -9.47 11.09 11.45
N ILE A 153 -10.69 10.61 11.19
CA ILE A 153 -11.11 9.24 11.45
C ILE A 153 -10.33 8.28 10.54
N ILE A 154 -9.68 7.28 11.15
CA ILE A 154 -9.09 6.15 10.46
C ILE A 154 -10.04 4.97 10.59
N LEU A 155 -10.48 4.42 9.47
CA LEU A 155 -11.33 3.23 9.47
C LEU A 155 -10.45 1.99 9.56
N HIS A 156 -10.60 1.23 10.64
CA HIS A 156 -9.95 -0.06 10.80
C HIS A 156 -10.85 -1.16 10.24
N LYS A 157 -10.27 -2.01 9.39
CA LYS A 157 -10.98 -3.06 8.66
C LYS A 157 -10.13 -4.32 8.61
N THR A 158 -10.76 -5.48 8.53
CA THR A 158 -10.09 -6.72 8.09
C THR A 158 -10.11 -6.80 6.56
N ILE A 159 -9.24 -7.59 5.95
CA ILE A 159 -9.27 -7.81 4.50
C ILE A 159 -10.66 -8.27 4.03
N ASP A 160 -11.29 -9.19 4.75
CA ASP A 160 -12.63 -9.72 4.40
C ASP A 160 -13.70 -8.62 4.41
N SER A 161 -13.59 -7.65 5.33
CA SER A 161 -14.54 -6.54 5.43
C SER A 161 -14.38 -5.49 4.31
N VAL A 162 -13.27 -5.53 3.59
CA VAL A 162 -12.99 -4.69 2.42
C VAL A 162 -13.53 -5.31 1.13
N LEU A 163 -13.73 -6.64 1.12
CA LEU A 163 -14.28 -7.37 0.00
C LEU A 163 -15.79 -7.10 -0.16
N ALA A 164 -16.31 -7.28 -1.38
CA ALA A 164 -17.75 -7.21 -1.60
C ALA A 164 -18.46 -8.36 -0.87
N ARG A 165 -19.74 -8.17 -0.51
CA ARG A 165 -20.53 -9.23 0.11
C ARG A 165 -20.55 -10.47 -0.81
N GLY A 166 -20.11 -11.61 -0.29
CA GLY A 166 -20.05 -12.89 -1.02
C GLY A 166 -18.78 -13.09 -1.85
N GLU A 167 -17.87 -12.11 -1.87
CA GLU A 167 -16.55 -12.20 -2.49
C GLU A 167 -15.54 -12.79 -1.50
N LYS A 168 -14.62 -13.64 -1.99
CA LYS A 168 -13.51 -14.20 -1.22
C LYS A 168 -12.19 -13.76 -1.81
N LEU A 169 -11.16 -13.60 -0.98
CA LEU A 169 -9.83 -13.21 -1.42
C LEU A 169 -9.28 -14.20 -2.46
N ASP A 170 -9.43 -15.51 -2.22
CA ASP A 170 -9.01 -16.56 -3.17
C ASP A 170 -9.65 -16.38 -4.55
N SER A 171 -10.94 -16.01 -4.60
CA SER A 171 -11.64 -15.78 -5.86
C SER A 171 -11.18 -14.52 -6.59
N LEU A 172 -10.65 -13.54 -5.86
CA LEU A 172 -10.02 -12.37 -6.46
C LEU A 172 -8.62 -12.68 -7.00
N VAL A 173 -7.85 -13.50 -6.27
CA VAL A 173 -6.53 -13.99 -6.69
C VAL A 173 -6.64 -14.75 -8.02
N GLU A 174 -7.57 -15.70 -8.12
CA GLU A 174 -7.79 -16.52 -9.33
C GLU A 174 -8.20 -15.69 -10.57
N LYS A 175 -8.84 -14.52 -10.36
CA LYS A 175 -9.33 -13.65 -11.44
C LYS A 175 -8.39 -12.49 -11.76
N SER A 176 -7.36 -12.28 -10.95
CA SER A 176 -6.49 -11.11 -11.06
C SER A 176 -5.62 -11.20 -12.32
N SER A 177 -5.61 -10.12 -13.11
CA SER A 177 -4.65 -9.93 -14.20
C SER A 177 -3.26 -9.52 -13.70
N ASP A 178 -3.13 -9.20 -12.41
CA ASP A 178 -1.87 -8.73 -11.80
C ASP A 178 -1.00 -9.86 -11.28
N LEU A 179 -1.55 -11.08 -11.24
CA LEU A 179 -0.89 -12.27 -10.74
C LEU A 179 -0.62 -13.23 -11.90
N SER A 180 0.63 -13.63 -12.05
CA SER A 180 0.99 -14.78 -12.89
C SER A 180 0.43 -16.08 -12.30
N ALA A 181 0.32 -17.14 -13.10
CA ALA A 181 -0.12 -18.45 -12.61
C ALA A 181 0.73 -18.94 -11.43
N ALA A 182 2.05 -18.71 -11.47
CA ALA A 182 2.95 -19.03 -10.37
C ALA A 182 2.63 -18.26 -9.08
N SER A 183 2.20 -17.00 -9.18
CA SER A 183 1.77 -16.20 -8.03
C SER A 183 0.37 -16.59 -7.55
N GLN A 184 -0.55 -16.97 -8.42
CA GLN A 184 -1.87 -17.48 -8.03
C GLN A 184 -1.76 -18.79 -7.22
N ASP A 185 -0.79 -19.65 -7.58
CA ASP A 185 -0.48 -20.89 -6.87
C ASP A 185 0.26 -20.68 -5.54
N LEU A 186 0.73 -19.45 -5.26
CA LEU A 186 1.34 -19.06 -3.99
C LEU A 186 0.32 -18.99 -2.82
N LYS A 187 -0.75 -19.79 -2.88
CA LYS A 187 -1.93 -19.83 -2.00
C LYS A 187 -1.62 -19.61 -0.50
N PRO A 188 -2.64 -19.19 0.30
CA PRO A 188 -2.53 -18.41 1.55
C PRO A 188 -1.58 -18.93 2.64
N SER A 189 -1.12 -20.18 2.59
CA SER A 189 -0.11 -20.72 3.51
C SER A 189 1.26 -20.05 3.42
N LEU A 190 1.53 -19.24 2.38
CA LEU A 190 2.75 -18.45 2.25
C LEU A 190 2.56 -16.95 2.53
N ILE A 191 1.35 -16.49 2.89
CA ILE A 191 1.17 -15.14 3.44
C ILE A 191 1.58 -15.08 4.93
N HIS A 192 1.93 -16.23 5.53
CA HIS A 192 2.85 -16.29 6.66
C HIS A 192 4.30 -15.98 6.18
N TRP A 193 4.69 -14.72 6.03
CA TRP A 193 6.02 -14.35 5.48
C TRP A 193 6.80 -13.31 6.31
N PRO A 194 7.61 -13.65 7.33
CA PRO A 194 8.64 -14.70 7.23
C PRO A 194 8.80 -15.48 8.55
N LEU A 195 8.18 -16.64 8.67
CA LEU A 195 8.61 -17.70 9.59
C LEU A 195 8.18 -19.00 8.95
N TYR A 196 8.97 -19.55 8.03
CA TYR A 196 9.13 -20.99 7.79
C TYR A 196 10.12 -21.13 6.64
N PHE A 197 11.40 -21.30 6.98
CA PHE A 197 12.40 -22.20 6.38
C PHE A 197 13.76 -21.84 7.02
N GLU A 198 13.93 -22.24 8.29
CA GLU A 198 15.25 -22.73 8.72
C GLU A 198 15.30 -24.21 8.34
N VAL A 199 15.83 -24.49 7.15
CA VAL A 199 16.77 -25.61 6.90
C VAL A 199 17.69 -25.17 5.75
#